data_AF-A0A1A2B9E2-F1
#
_entry.id   AF-A0A1A2B9E2-F1
#
_cell.length_a   1.000
_cell.length_b   1.000
_cell.length_c   1.000
_cell.angle_alpha   90.00
_cell.angle_beta   90.00
_cell.angle_gamma   90.00
#
_symmetry.space_group_name_H-M   'P 1'
#
loop_
_entity.id
_entity.type
_entity.pdbx_description
1 polymer ?
#
loop_
_entity_poly.entity_id
_entity_poly.type
_entity_poly.pdbx_seq_one_letter_code
_entity_poly.pdbx_strand_id
1 'polypeptide(L)'
;MLGIHHAAICTADVERSMTFWRDGLGFTELFGHTFTGDWPELFGAPTNQLQSVFLGDPQTPDTGIVELVAFESAAEALPVAAVPRHGFFLLSLQRDVDETLCTLAELGFTDGVHRITVATPAGKTVPMAVITAPDGVVVELIGPAR
;
A
#
# COMPACT_ATOMS: atom_id res chain seq x y z
N MET A 1 -11.91 18.56 8.66
CA MET A 1 -10.53 18.10 8.95
C MET A 1 -9.65 18.55 7.80
N LEU A 2 -8.49 19.17 8.06
CA LEU A 2 -7.58 19.66 7.02
C LEU A 2 -6.39 18.70 6.86
N GLY A 3 -6.66 17.49 6.40
CA GLY A 3 -5.64 16.43 6.23
C GLY A 3 -6.02 15.46 5.12
N ILE A 4 -5.03 14.70 4.65
CA ILE A 4 -5.28 13.57 3.73
C ILE A 4 -6.04 12.50 4.51
N HIS A 5 -7.20 12.10 4.01
CA HIS A 5 -8.03 11.09 4.67
C HIS A 5 -7.48 9.68 4.47
N HIS A 6 -7.19 9.31 3.22
CA HIS A 6 -6.70 7.99 2.84
C HIS A 6 -5.95 8.07 1.51
N ALA A 7 -5.17 7.04 1.20
CA ALA A 7 -4.66 6.78 -0.14
C ALA A 7 -5.37 5.53 -0.69
N ALA A 8 -6.07 5.69 -1.82
CA ALA A 8 -6.80 4.60 -2.44
C ALA A 8 -5.95 3.90 -3.51
N ILE A 9 -6.03 2.57 -3.54
CA ILE A 9 -5.38 1.69 -4.50
C ILE A 9 -6.48 0.89 -5.20
N CYS A 10 -6.60 1.07 -6.51
CA CYS A 10 -7.45 0.20 -7.31
C CYS A 10 -6.80 -1.19 -7.38
N THR A 11 -7.48 -2.22 -6.89
CA THR A 11 -6.93 -3.57 -6.80
C THR A 11 -7.68 -4.56 -7.69
N ALA A 12 -6.92 -5.41 -8.38
CA ALA A 12 -7.48 -6.48 -9.20
C ALA A 12 -7.89 -7.72 -8.39
N ASP A 13 -7.27 -7.92 -7.23
CA ASP A 13 -7.51 -9.07 -6.35
C ASP A 13 -7.43 -8.63 -4.88
N VAL A 14 -8.61 -8.42 -4.28
CA VAL A 14 -8.73 -7.95 -2.90
C VAL A 14 -8.08 -8.92 -1.93
N GLU A 15 -8.25 -10.23 -2.11
CA GLU A 15 -7.71 -11.23 -1.18
C GLU A 15 -6.18 -11.27 -1.22
N ARG A 16 -5.60 -11.21 -2.42
CA ARG A 16 -4.14 -11.12 -2.58
C ARG A 16 -3.60 -9.82 -1.97
N SER A 17 -4.29 -8.70 -2.17
CA SER A 17 -3.93 -7.42 -1.56
C SER A 17 -4.08 -7.44 -0.04
N MET A 18 -5.11 -8.08 0.50
CA MET A 18 -5.28 -8.26 1.95
C MET A 18 -4.12 -9.07 2.53
N THR A 19 -3.71 -10.15 1.86
CA THR A 19 -2.54 -10.94 2.29
C THR A 19 -1.27 -10.07 2.36
N PHE A 20 -1.08 -9.17 1.39
CA PHE A 20 0.07 -8.26 1.39
C PHE A 20 -0.01 -7.19 2.49
N TRP A 21 -1.12 -6.45 2.56
CA TRP A 21 -1.23 -5.27 3.43
C TRP A 21 -1.53 -5.64 4.89
N ARG A 22 -2.45 -6.56 5.12
CA ARG A 22 -2.83 -7.00 6.47
C ARG A 22 -1.80 -8.00 7.01
N ASP A 23 -1.60 -9.10 6.30
CA ASP A 23 -0.80 -10.21 6.83
C ASP A 23 0.71 -9.97 6.67
N GLY A 24 1.13 -9.26 5.62
CA GLY A 24 2.54 -8.93 5.36
C GLY A 24 3.02 -7.64 6.04
N LEU A 25 2.23 -6.56 6.00
CA LEU A 25 2.62 -5.24 6.53
C LEU A 25 2.00 -4.91 7.91
N GLY A 26 1.16 -5.80 8.43
CA GLY A 26 0.59 -5.70 9.78
C GLY A 26 -0.54 -4.68 9.92
N PHE A 27 -1.18 -4.27 8.83
CA PHE A 27 -2.38 -3.44 8.91
C PHE A 27 -3.57 -4.24 9.44
N THR A 28 -4.62 -3.55 9.89
CA THR A 28 -5.90 -4.15 10.28
C THR A 28 -7.02 -3.62 9.38
N GLU A 29 -7.99 -4.48 9.06
CA GLU A 29 -9.24 -4.07 8.43
C GLU A 29 -10.06 -3.23 9.41
N LEU A 30 -10.21 -1.95 9.08
CA LEU A 30 -11.02 -1.01 9.84
C LEU A 30 -12.46 -1.00 9.35
N PHE A 31 -12.65 -1.25 8.06
CA PHE A 31 -13.96 -1.25 7.39
C PHE A 31 -13.89 -2.04 6.08
N GLY A 32 -14.97 -2.75 5.73
CA GLY A 32 -15.10 -3.47 4.48
C GLY A 32 -16.56 -3.48 4.01
N HIS A 33 -16.84 -2.97 2.80
CA HIS A 33 -18.20 -2.95 2.26
C HIS A 33 -18.24 -2.88 0.73
N THR A 34 -19.34 -3.37 0.16
CA THR A 34 -19.67 -3.15 -1.26
C THR A 34 -20.72 -2.06 -1.36
N PHE A 35 -20.40 -0.98 -2.06
CA PHE A 35 -21.28 0.15 -2.27
C PHE A 35 -21.87 0.16 -3.69
N THR A 36 -23.15 0.51 -3.78
CA THR A 36 -23.80 0.87 -5.05
C THR A 36 -23.89 2.39 -5.16
N GLY A 37 -23.37 2.96 -6.23
CA GLY A 37 -23.36 4.41 -6.46
C GLY A 37 -23.08 4.77 -7.92
N ASP A 38 -23.14 6.07 -8.23
CA ASP A 38 -22.83 6.57 -9.58
C ASP A 38 -21.31 6.69 -9.80
N TRP A 39 -20.61 5.56 -9.67
CA TRP A 39 -19.19 5.44 -9.93
C TRP A 39 -18.78 5.67 -11.38
N PRO A 40 -19.64 5.37 -12.39
CA PRO A 40 -19.36 5.78 -13.76
C PRO A 40 -19.21 7.29 -13.89
N GLU A 41 -20.08 8.09 -13.26
CA GLU A 41 -19.94 9.55 -13.27
C GLU A 41 -18.73 10.01 -12.44
N LEU A 42 -18.53 9.45 -11.24
CA LEU A 42 -17.49 9.93 -10.32
C LEU A 42 -16.07 9.56 -10.76
N PHE A 43 -15.86 8.33 -11.25
CA PHE A 43 -14.53 7.78 -11.53
C PHE A 43 -14.33 7.33 -12.97
N GLY A 44 -15.37 7.43 -13.83
CA GLY A 44 -15.34 6.78 -15.14
C GLY A 44 -15.34 5.25 -15.04
N ALA A 45 -15.83 4.70 -13.93
CA ALA A 45 -15.84 3.25 -13.70
C ALA A 45 -16.82 2.54 -14.67
N PRO A 46 -16.56 1.28 -15.05
CA PRO A 46 -17.43 0.52 -15.94
C PRO A 46 -18.69 -0.02 -15.25
N THR A 47 -18.84 0.21 -13.94
CA THR A 47 -19.88 -0.40 -13.09
C THR A 47 -20.35 0.58 -12.02
N ASN A 48 -21.55 0.37 -11.49
CA ASN A 48 -22.11 1.09 -10.34
C ASN A 48 -21.83 0.40 -9.00
N GLN A 49 -21.07 -0.70 -8.99
CA GLN A 49 -20.64 -1.39 -7.77
C GLN A 49 -19.16 -1.17 -7.50
N LEU A 50 -18.82 -0.97 -6.23
CA LEU A 50 -17.46 -0.76 -5.74
C LEU A 50 -17.29 -1.55 -4.45
N GLN A 51 -16.31 -2.44 -4.38
CA GLN A 51 -15.86 -3.04 -3.13
C GLN A 51 -14.76 -2.16 -2.54
N SER A 52 -14.92 -1.74 -1.28
CA SER A 52 -13.97 -0.91 -0.56
C SER A 52 -13.56 -1.60 0.73
N VAL A 53 -12.25 -1.64 0.99
CA VAL A 53 -11.67 -2.12 2.24
C VAL A 53 -10.67 -1.09 2.77
N PHE A 54 -10.92 -0.57 3.96
CA PHE A 54 -10.04 0.38 4.63
C PHE A 54 -9.11 -0.37 5.57
N LEU A 55 -7.81 -0.15 5.39
CA LEU A 55 -6.74 -0.74 6.17
C LEU A 55 -5.99 0.35 6.92
N GLY A 56 -5.79 0.15 8.22
CA GLY A 56 -5.06 1.10 9.07
C GLY A 56 -4.59 0.49 10.39
N ASP A 57 -4.18 1.38 11.28
CA ASP A 57 -3.90 1.05 12.68
C ASP A 57 -5.18 1.26 13.51
N PRO A 58 -5.72 0.24 14.19
CA PRO A 58 -6.92 0.37 15.00
C PRO A 58 -6.74 1.30 16.23
N GLN A 59 -5.50 1.59 16.64
CA GLN A 59 -5.21 2.55 17.71
C GLN A 59 -5.34 4.00 17.22
N THR A 60 -5.18 4.23 15.92
CA THR A 60 -5.29 5.55 15.28
C THR A 60 -6.09 5.45 13.97
N PRO A 61 -7.39 5.09 14.06
CA PRO A 61 -8.18 4.67 12.90
C PRO A 61 -8.44 5.77 11.86
N ASP A 62 -8.20 7.04 12.21
CA ASP A 62 -8.40 8.19 11.32
C ASP A 62 -7.11 8.66 10.62
N THR A 63 -6.02 7.89 10.67
CA THR A 63 -4.72 8.28 10.10
C THR A 63 -4.04 7.15 9.34
N GLY A 64 -3.29 7.50 8.29
CA GLY A 64 -2.45 6.53 7.56
C GLY A 64 -3.23 5.42 6.85
N ILE A 65 -4.45 5.73 6.41
CA ILE A 65 -5.37 4.74 5.85
C ILE A 65 -4.98 4.40 4.40
N VAL A 66 -4.88 3.10 4.12
CA VAL A 66 -4.84 2.54 2.76
C VAL A 66 -6.23 2.01 2.44
N GLU A 67 -6.86 2.51 1.38
CA GLU A 67 -8.13 1.97 0.89
C GLU A 67 -7.86 1.06 -0.31
N LEU A 68 -8.28 -0.19 -0.24
CA LEU A 68 -8.34 -1.09 -1.39
C LEU A 68 -9.71 -0.92 -2.06
N VAL A 69 -9.69 -0.54 -3.33
CA VAL A 69 -10.89 -0.31 -4.14
C VAL A 69 -10.92 -1.30 -5.28
N ALA A 70 -11.96 -2.12 -5.38
CA ALA A 70 -12.14 -3.02 -6.51
C ALA A 70 -13.40 -2.65 -7.30
N PHE A 71 -13.22 -2.40 -8.60
CA PHE A 71 -14.28 -2.35 -9.58
C PHE A 71 -14.23 -3.60 -10.43
N GLU A 72 -15.37 -4.24 -10.64
CA GLU A 72 -15.47 -5.28 -11.64
C GLU A 72 -15.08 -4.72 -13.01
N SER A 73 -14.21 -5.44 -13.74
CA SER A 73 -13.71 -5.03 -15.06
C SER A 73 -12.89 -3.73 -15.08
N ALA A 74 -12.27 -3.33 -13.95
CA ALA A 74 -11.22 -2.32 -13.97
C ALA A 74 -10.10 -2.69 -14.97
N ALA A 75 -9.45 -1.67 -15.54
CA ALA A 75 -8.29 -1.89 -16.40
C ALA A 75 -7.12 -2.48 -15.60
N GLU A 76 -6.25 -3.24 -16.26
CA GLU A 76 -5.05 -3.78 -15.64
C GLU A 76 -4.13 -2.66 -15.12
N ALA A 77 -3.42 -2.97 -14.02
CA ALA A 77 -2.41 -2.07 -13.48
C ALA A 77 -1.33 -1.78 -14.52
N LEU A 78 -0.86 -0.53 -14.56
CA LEU A 78 0.27 -0.18 -15.40
C LEU A 78 1.54 -0.88 -14.89
N PRO A 79 2.48 -1.24 -15.79
CA PRO A 79 3.77 -1.75 -15.36
C PRO A 79 4.48 -0.76 -14.44
N VAL A 80 5.10 -1.29 -13.39
CA VAL A 80 5.91 -0.48 -12.46
C VAL A 80 7.04 0.21 -13.23
N ALA A 81 7.22 1.49 -12.96
CA ALA A 81 8.30 2.25 -13.59
C ALA A 81 9.66 1.76 -13.09
N ALA A 82 10.58 1.46 -14.01
CA ALA A 82 11.94 1.07 -13.66
C ALA A 82 12.77 2.21 -13.03
N VAL A 83 12.33 3.46 -13.21
CA VAL A 83 12.98 4.67 -12.69
C VAL A 83 11.93 5.66 -12.16
N PRO A 84 12.30 6.55 -11.22
CA PRO A 84 11.39 7.60 -10.74
C PRO A 84 10.83 8.44 -11.89
N ARG A 85 9.54 8.76 -11.82
CA ARG A 85 8.81 9.63 -12.75
C ARG A 85 8.07 10.72 -12.00
N HIS A 86 7.81 11.85 -12.65
CA HIS A 86 6.95 12.89 -12.07
C HIS A 86 5.53 12.33 -11.84
N GLY A 87 5.00 12.51 -10.63
CA GLY A 87 3.67 12.03 -10.25
C GLY A 87 3.65 11.42 -8.84
N PHE A 88 2.64 10.61 -8.56
CA PHE A 88 2.59 9.80 -7.33
C PHE A 88 3.77 8.82 -7.34
N PHE A 89 4.58 8.84 -6.27
CA PHE A 89 5.85 8.12 -6.24
C PHE A 89 5.77 6.82 -5.43
N LEU A 90 5.33 6.89 -4.17
CA LEU A 90 5.27 5.75 -3.26
C LEU A 90 4.38 6.02 -2.04
N LEU A 91 4.06 4.95 -1.30
CA LEU A 91 3.58 5.00 0.09
C LEU A 91 4.74 4.67 1.04
N SER A 92 4.92 5.44 2.11
CA SER A 92 6.04 5.26 3.05
C SER A 92 5.54 4.83 4.42
N LEU A 93 6.19 3.81 4.99
CA LEU A 93 5.84 3.19 6.26
C LEU A 93 7.05 3.09 7.18
N GLN A 94 6.84 3.34 8.46
CA GLN A 94 7.82 3.03 9.49
C GLN A 94 7.61 1.61 10.01
N ARG A 95 8.56 0.72 9.75
CA ARG A 95 8.52 -0.72 10.10
C ARG A 95 9.93 -1.26 10.27
N ASP A 96 10.10 -2.32 11.06
CA ASP A 96 11.37 -3.06 11.03
C ASP A 96 11.55 -3.70 9.65
N VAL A 97 12.61 -3.30 8.95
CA VAL A 97 12.83 -3.69 7.54
C VAL A 97 13.13 -5.17 7.42
N ASP A 98 13.94 -5.74 8.31
CA ASP A 98 14.40 -7.12 8.18
C ASP A 98 13.25 -8.09 8.49
N GLU A 99 12.51 -7.83 9.57
CA GLU A 99 11.33 -8.61 9.95
C GLU A 99 10.24 -8.54 8.87
N THR A 100 9.90 -7.33 8.40
CA THR A 100 8.83 -7.14 7.41
C THR A 100 9.16 -7.85 6.09
N LEU A 101 10.40 -7.74 5.61
CA LEU A 101 10.83 -8.42 4.38
C LEU A 101 10.82 -9.94 4.53
N CYS A 102 11.14 -10.47 5.72
CA CYS A 102 11.05 -11.91 5.99
C CYS A 102 9.60 -12.40 5.87
N THR A 103 8.67 -11.74 6.55
CA THR A 103 7.23 -12.05 6.50
C THR A 103 6.68 -11.97 5.08
N LEU A 104 6.99 -10.90 4.34
CA LEU A 104 6.56 -10.75 2.96
C LEU A 104 7.11 -11.85 2.05
N ALA A 105 8.38 -12.25 2.23
CA ALA A 105 8.97 -13.34 1.46
C ALA A 105 8.30 -14.70 1.74
N GLU A 106 7.94 -14.98 2.99
CA GLU A 106 7.20 -16.19 3.37
C GLU A 106 5.81 -16.25 2.72
N LEU A 107 5.18 -15.09 2.55
CA LEU A 107 3.90 -14.93 1.84
C LEU A 107 4.05 -14.89 0.31
N GLY A 108 5.27 -14.96 -0.23
CA GLY A 108 5.56 -14.98 -1.66
C GLY A 108 5.67 -13.60 -2.32
N PHE A 109 5.73 -12.51 -1.55
CA PHE A 109 5.87 -11.14 -2.04
C PHE A 109 7.34 -10.71 -2.06
N THR A 110 8.05 -11.08 -3.13
CA THR A 110 9.48 -10.73 -3.32
C THR A 110 9.73 -9.75 -4.47
N ASP A 111 8.67 -9.23 -5.08
CA ASP A 111 8.77 -8.40 -6.28
C ASP A 111 9.30 -6.99 -5.98
N GLY A 112 10.28 -6.54 -6.77
CA GLY A 112 10.85 -5.19 -6.70
C GLY A 112 11.54 -4.86 -5.38
N VAL A 113 11.98 -5.86 -4.62
CA VAL A 113 12.69 -5.66 -3.34
C VAL A 113 14.06 -5.04 -3.60
N HIS A 114 14.28 -3.84 -3.06
CA HIS A 114 15.60 -3.20 -3.00
C HIS A 114 15.84 -2.65 -1.61
N ARG A 115 17.10 -2.69 -1.12
CA ARG A 115 17.45 -2.26 0.23
C ARG A 115 18.73 -1.45 0.26
N ILE A 116 18.78 -0.50 1.18
CA ILE A 116 19.95 0.32 1.48
C ILE A 116 20.05 0.60 2.98
N THR A 117 21.20 1.11 3.39
CA THR A 117 21.38 1.69 4.72
C THR A 117 21.80 3.15 4.55
N VAL A 118 21.06 4.05 5.19
CA VAL A 118 21.33 5.50 5.13
C VAL A 118 22.01 5.96 6.41
N ALA A 119 23.12 6.67 6.29
CA ALA A 119 23.78 7.32 7.42
C ALA A 119 23.01 8.59 7.81
N THR A 120 22.69 8.73 9.09
CA THR A 120 22.09 9.94 9.64
C THR A 120 23.18 10.96 10.03
N PRO A 121 22.86 12.27 10.08
CA PRO A 121 23.80 13.28 10.56
C PRO A 121 24.33 13.04 11.98
N ALA A 122 23.59 12.28 12.80
CA ALA A 122 23.96 11.94 14.17
C ALA A 122 24.86 10.69 14.30
N GLY A 123 25.37 10.15 13.17
CA GLY A 123 26.26 8.98 13.15
C GLY A 123 25.57 7.63 13.32
N LYS A 124 24.23 7.59 13.41
CA LYS A 124 23.42 6.36 13.36
C LYS A 124 23.15 5.93 11.93
N THR A 125 22.70 4.69 11.76
CA THR A 125 22.30 4.13 10.46
C THR A 125 20.81 3.78 10.45
N VAL A 126 20.12 4.04 9.34
CA VAL A 126 18.71 3.69 9.14
C VAL A 126 18.62 2.68 8.00
N PRO A 127 18.13 1.45 8.25
CA PRO A 127 17.83 0.53 7.16
C PRO A 127 16.59 1.02 6.42
N MET A 128 16.63 0.97 5.10
CA MET A 128 15.50 1.32 4.24
C MET A 128 15.33 0.26 3.15
N ALA A 129 14.09 0.00 2.76
CA ALA A 129 13.79 -0.84 1.62
C ALA A 129 12.62 -0.28 0.81
N VAL A 130 12.53 -0.72 -0.45
CA VAL A 130 11.32 -0.61 -1.25
C VAL A 130 10.87 -1.99 -1.67
N ILE A 131 9.54 -2.16 -1.75
CA ILE A 131 8.86 -3.37 -2.19
C ILE A 131 7.66 -3.00 -3.07
N THR A 132 7.23 -3.91 -3.94
CA THR A 132 6.10 -3.67 -4.86
C THR A 132 4.86 -4.39 -4.35
N ALA A 133 3.77 -3.64 -4.12
CA ALA A 133 2.45 -4.21 -3.81
C ALA A 133 1.85 -4.90 -5.05
N PRO A 134 0.86 -5.80 -4.89
CA PRO A 134 0.28 -6.56 -6.00
C PRO A 134 -0.17 -5.72 -7.21
N ASP A 135 -0.70 -4.52 -6.95
CA ASP A 135 -1.19 -3.59 -7.99
C ASP A 135 -0.15 -2.55 -8.43
N GLY A 136 1.13 -2.83 -8.20
CA GLY A 136 2.26 -2.03 -8.72
C GLY A 136 2.60 -0.78 -7.91
N VAL A 137 1.96 -0.57 -6.76
CA VAL A 137 2.31 0.52 -5.84
C VAL A 137 3.65 0.23 -5.17
N VAL A 138 4.59 1.18 -5.28
CA VAL A 138 5.87 1.11 -4.56
C VAL A 138 5.63 1.49 -3.10
N VAL A 139 6.08 0.63 -2.19
CA VAL A 139 6.01 0.84 -0.75
C VAL A 139 7.43 0.97 -0.19
N GLU A 140 7.71 2.08 0.46
CA GLU A 140 8.95 2.33 1.19
C GLU A 140 8.81 1.88 2.65
N LEU A 141 9.80 1.14 3.13
CA LEU A 141 9.95 0.76 4.53
C LEU A 141 11.14 1.54 5.11
N ILE A 142 10.89 2.23 6.21
CA ILE A 142 11.90 2.97 6.97
C ILE A 142 12.02 2.33 8.36
N GLY A 143 13.17 1.73 8.64
CA GLY A 143 13.44 1.11 9.93
C GLY A 143 13.88 2.08 11.02
N PRO A 144 13.97 1.60 12.27
CA PRO A 144 14.50 2.39 13.36
C PRO A 144 15.99 2.68 13.17
N ALA A 145 16.44 3.85 13.64
CA ALA A 145 17.85 4.21 13.62
C ALA A 145 18.65 3.32 14.61
N ARG A 146 19.70 2.67 14.09
CA ARG A 146 20.66 1.81 14.79
C ARG A 146 21.95 2.56 15.08
#